data_AF-A0A7X8C4Q4-F1
#
_entry.id   AF-A0A7X8C4Q4-F1
#
_cell.length_a   1.000
_cell.length_b   1.000
_cell.length_c   1.000
_cell.angle_alpha   90.00
_cell.angle_beta   90.00
_cell.angle_gamma   90.00
#
_symmetry.space_group_name_H-M   'P 1'
#
loop_
_entity.id
_entity.type
_entity.pdbx_description
1 polymer ?
#
loop_
_entity_poly.entity_id
_entity_poly.type
_entity_poly.pdbx_seq_one_letter_code
_entity_poly.pdbx_strand_id
1 'polypeptide(L)'
;RVLIATVDRQLGNAPGTSDSLITYVRDRAGHDLRYAIDATKIQKELGWEPSLQFEEGIERTVAWYLANQEWLENITSGAYETYYQEMYGNR
;
A
#
# COMPACT_ATOMS: atom_id res chain seq x y z
N ARG A 1 -10.47 -0.01 -7.06
CA ARG A 1 -9.11 0.51 -6.78
C ARG A 1 -9.16 1.32 -5.49
N VAL A 2 -9.21 0.64 -4.33
CA VAL A 2 -9.52 1.27 -3.02
C VAL A 2 -8.48 2.33 -2.66
N LEU A 3 -7.19 2.01 -2.79
CA LEU A 3 -6.10 2.94 -2.49
C LEU A 3 -6.17 4.24 -3.31
N ILE A 4 -6.30 4.14 -4.63
CA ILE A 4 -6.30 5.32 -5.52
C ILE A 4 -7.50 6.22 -5.21
N ALA A 5 -8.70 5.64 -5.08
CA ALA A 5 -9.89 6.39 -4.72
C ALA A 5 -9.76 7.06 -3.35
N THR A 6 -9.11 6.39 -2.40
CA THR A 6 -8.82 6.93 -1.06
C THR A 6 -7.93 8.16 -1.15
N VAL A 7 -6.82 8.05 -1.89
CA VAL A 7 -5.85 9.15 -2.05
C VAL A 7 -6.49 10.34 -2.76
N ASP A 8 -7.22 10.10 -3.87
CA ASP A 8 -7.93 11.18 -4.58
C ASP A 8 -8.86 11.93 -3.63
N ARG A 9 -9.65 11.19 -2.84
CA ARG A 9 -10.59 11.78 -1.89
C ARG A 9 -9.89 12.57 -0.78
N GLN A 10 -8.80 12.05 -0.22
CA GLN A 10 -8.07 12.73 0.86
C GLN A 10 -7.29 13.96 0.38
N LEU A 11 -6.85 13.97 -0.89
CA LEU A 11 -6.17 15.11 -1.51
C LEU A 11 -7.11 16.11 -2.20
N GLY A 12 -8.41 15.82 -2.27
CA GLY A 12 -9.41 16.69 -2.91
C GLY A 12 -9.41 16.61 -4.44
N ASN A 13 -8.84 15.57 -5.03
CA ASN A 13 -8.88 15.32 -6.46
C ASN A 13 -10.27 14.82 -6.88
N ALA A 14 -10.62 15.04 -8.16
CA ALA A 14 -11.81 14.40 -8.72
C ALA A 14 -11.63 12.87 -8.73
N PRO A 15 -12.68 12.07 -8.45
CA PRO A 15 -12.56 10.61 -8.43
C PRO A 15 -11.98 10.04 -9.73
N GLY A 16 -10.91 9.25 -9.63
CA GLY A 16 -10.26 8.62 -10.78
C GLY A 16 -9.19 9.48 -11.44
N THR A 17 -8.89 10.68 -10.92
CA THR A 17 -7.81 11.54 -11.42
C THR A 17 -6.47 10.80 -11.41
N SER A 18 -6.18 10.09 -10.31
CA SER A 18 -4.90 9.43 -10.13
C SER A 18 -4.81 8.06 -10.81
N ASP A 19 -5.88 7.58 -11.47
CA ASP A 19 -5.85 6.29 -12.17
C ASP A 19 -4.83 6.27 -13.32
N SER A 20 -4.53 7.43 -13.91
CA SER A 20 -3.53 7.57 -14.97
C SER A 20 -2.09 7.44 -14.47
N LEU A 21 -1.86 7.44 -13.15
CA LEU A 21 -0.53 7.27 -12.56
C LEU A 21 -0.09 5.79 -12.48
N ILE A 22 -0.97 4.85 -12.83
CA ILE A 22 -0.62 3.42 -12.85
C ILE A 22 0.25 3.11 -14.06
N THR A 23 1.46 2.63 -13.80
CA THR A 23 2.38 2.11 -14.81
C THR A 23 2.60 0.62 -14.60
N TYR A 24 2.32 -0.18 -15.63
CA TYR A 24 2.65 -1.61 -15.62
C TYR A 24 4.12 -1.80 -15.99
N VAL A 25 4.88 -2.41 -15.08
CA VAL A 25 6.28 -2.77 -15.29
C VAL A 25 6.44 -4.27 -15.41
N ARG A 26 7.63 -4.73 -15.79
CA ARG A 26 7.94 -6.17 -15.85
C ARG A 26 7.69 -6.83 -14.49
N ASP A 27 6.99 -7.95 -14.53
CA ASP A 27 6.65 -8.73 -13.34
C ASP A 27 7.91 -9.29 -12.64
N ARG A 28 7.77 -9.56 -11.33
CA ARG A 28 8.85 -10.10 -10.50
C ARG A 28 9.07 -11.58 -10.82
N ALA A 29 10.32 -11.99 -11.03
CA ALA A 29 10.66 -13.40 -11.12
C ALA A 29 10.26 -14.13 -9.82
N GLY A 30 9.48 -15.20 -9.93
CA GLY A 30 8.96 -15.93 -8.77
C GLY A 30 7.81 -15.21 -8.04
N HIS A 31 7.01 -14.41 -8.73
CA HIS A 31 5.79 -13.86 -8.16
C HIS A 31 4.72 -14.96 -7.99
N ASP A 32 4.54 -15.45 -6.76
CA ASP A 32 3.39 -16.31 -6.45
C ASP A 32 2.10 -15.53 -6.66
N LEU A 33 1.18 -16.07 -7.47
CA LEU A 33 0.00 -15.35 -7.93
C LEU A 33 -1.09 -15.19 -6.87
N ARG A 34 -1.09 -16.04 -5.83
CA ARG A 34 -2.17 -16.05 -4.85
C ARG A 34 -1.69 -16.57 -3.50
N TYR A 35 -1.82 -15.72 -2.49
CA TYR A 35 -1.81 -16.12 -1.09
C TYR A 35 -3.23 -16.02 -0.52
N ALA A 36 -3.62 -17.03 0.26
CA ALA A 36 -4.86 -17.02 1.02
C ALA A 36 -4.64 -17.81 2.30
N ILE A 37 -5.03 -17.22 3.43
CA ILE A 37 -4.86 -17.81 4.75
C ILE A 37 -6.24 -18.14 5.32
N ASP A 38 -6.38 -19.36 5.83
CA ASP A 38 -7.52 -19.75 6.65
C ASP A 38 -7.21 -19.45 8.13
N ALA A 39 -7.89 -18.44 8.68
CA ALA A 39 -7.75 -18.02 10.07
C ALA A 39 -8.75 -18.70 11.03
N THR A 40 -9.46 -19.73 10.59
CA THR A 40 -10.51 -20.41 11.39
C THR A 40 -9.97 -20.94 12.72
N LYS A 41 -8.72 -21.42 12.75
CA LYS A 41 -8.13 -21.97 13.97
C LYS A 41 -8.01 -20.92 15.08
N ILE A 42 -7.42 -19.77 14.77
CA ILE A 42 -7.20 -18.70 15.75
C ILE A 42 -8.52 -18.06 16.19
N GLN A 43 -9.50 -17.96 15.29
CA GLN A 43 -10.86 -17.52 15.62
C GLN A 43 -11.52 -18.45 16.65
N LYS A 44 -11.45 -19.77 16.42
CA LYS A 44 -12.10 -20.75 17.31
C LYS A 44 -11.38 -20.94 18.64
N GLU A 45 -10.05 -21.01 18.62
CA GLU A 45 -9.27 -21.36 19.82
C GLU A 45 -9.00 -20.15 20.71
N LEU A 46 -8.87 -18.96 20.12
CA LEU A 46 -8.48 -17.74 20.83
C LEU A 46 -9.53 -16.62 20.76
N GLY A 47 -10.64 -16.82 20.03
CA GLY A 47 -11.66 -15.78 19.87
C GLY A 47 -11.19 -14.56 19.09
N TRP A 48 -10.07 -14.67 18.37
CA TRP A 48 -9.52 -13.54 17.62
C TRP A 48 -10.37 -13.27 16.38
N GLU A 49 -10.70 -12.01 16.15
CA GLU A 49 -11.29 -11.54 14.89
C GLU A 49 -10.59 -10.25 14.44
N PRO A 50 -10.51 -9.98 13.12
CA PRO A 50 -9.98 -8.72 12.63
C PRO A 50 -10.86 -7.57 13.13
N SER A 51 -10.24 -6.56 13.73
CA SER A 51 -10.95 -5.39 14.26
C SER A 51 -11.30 -4.35 13.19
N LEU A 52 -10.80 -4.50 11.97
CA LEU A 52 -10.92 -3.54 10.87
C LEU A 52 -11.16 -4.27 9.54
N GLN A 53 -11.97 -3.67 8.68
CA GLN A 53 -12.07 -4.06 7.28
C GLN A 53 -10.93 -3.44 6.46
N PHE A 54 -10.67 -3.99 5.28
CA PHE A 54 -9.57 -3.54 4.42
C PHE A 54 -9.70 -2.06 4.04
N GLU A 55 -10.90 -1.63 3.65
CA GLU A 55 -11.19 -0.25 3.26
C GLU A 55 -10.90 0.73 4.40
N GLU A 56 -11.30 0.39 5.63
CA GLU A 56 -11.02 1.22 6.81
C GLU A 56 -9.52 1.25 7.12
N GLY A 57 -8.84 0.11 6.99
CA GLY A 57 -7.39 0.02 7.14
C GLY A 57 -6.65 0.94 6.18
N ILE A 58 -6.98 0.87 4.88
CA ILE A 58 -6.37 1.71 3.84
C ILE A 58 -6.63 3.20 4.10
N GLU A 59 -7.82 3.57 4.53
CA GLU A 59 -8.15 4.96 4.89
C GLU A 59 -7.24 5.50 5.98
N ARG A 60 -7.09 4.74 7.07
CA ARG A 60 -6.20 5.09 8.18
C ARG A 60 -4.74 5.12 7.77
N THR A 61 -4.31 4.18 6.94
CA THR A 61 -2.94 4.13 6.43
C THR A 61 -2.62 5.37 5.60
N VAL A 62 -3.45 5.72 4.60
CA VAL A 62 -3.21 6.90 3.76
C VAL A 62 -3.18 8.17 4.61
N ALA A 63 -4.12 8.34 5.54
CA ALA A 63 -4.17 9.49 6.42
C ALA A 63 -2.91 9.59 7.29
N TRP A 64 -2.41 8.45 7.79
CA TRP A 64 -1.17 8.41 8.56
C TRP A 64 0.03 8.87 7.72
N TYR A 65 0.21 8.35 6.50
CA TYR A 65 1.32 8.79 5.64
C TYR A 65 1.24 10.28 5.30
N LEU A 66 0.04 10.81 5.03
CA LEU A 66 -0.14 12.23 4.76
C LEU A 66 0.22 13.10 5.97
N ALA A 67 -0.09 12.65 7.18
CA ALA A 67 0.21 13.37 8.42
C ALA A 67 1.66 13.23 8.92
N ASN A 68 2.45 12.29 8.39
CA ASN A 68 3.78 11.95 8.90
C ASN A 68 4.88 12.16 7.83
N GLN A 69 4.87 13.33 7.17
CA GLN A 69 5.84 13.65 6.10
C GLN A 69 7.29 13.67 6.59
N GLU A 70 7.57 14.23 7.78
CA GLU A 70 8.93 14.26 8.35
C GLU A 70 9.48 12.83 8.55
N TRP A 71 8.63 11.91 9.02
CA TRP A 71 9.02 10.51 9.15
C TRP A 71 9.33 9.89 7.78
N LEU A 72 8.48 10.17 6.79
CA LEU A 72 8.65 9.67 5.44
C LEU A 72 9.97 10.15 4.83
N GLU A 73 10.24 11.45 4.89
CA GLU A 73 11.47 12.07 4.38
C GLU A 73 12.73 11.44 4.99
N ASN A 74 12.70 11.16 6.30
CA ASN A 74 13.82 10.55 7.01
C ASN A 74 14.13 9.13 6.53
N ILE A 75 13.12 8.35 6.11
CA ILE A 75 13.32 6.95 5.68
C ILE A 75 13.51 6.79 4.17
N THR A 76 13.15 7.78 3.36
CA THR A 76 13.27 7.72 1.89
C THR A 76 14.60 8.25 1.34
N SER A 77 15.53 8.67 2.19
CA SER A 77 16.81 9.25 1.76
C SER A 77 17.94 8.22 1.62
N GLY A 78 19.00 8.59 0.89
CA GLY A 78 20.27 7.86 0.85
C GLY A 78 20.13 6.44 0.30
N ALA A 79 20.29 5.45 1.18
CA ALA A 79 20.27 4.04 0.79
C ALA A 79 18.94 3.60 0.15
N TYR A 80 17.82 4.19 0.56
CA TYR A 80 16.52 3.91 -0.05
C TYR A 80 16.46 4.38 -1.50
N GLU A 81 16.94 5.61 -1.77
CA GLU A 81 16.98 6.18 -3.11
C GLU A 81 17.91 5.37 -4.02
N THR A 82 19.11 5.02 -3.55
CA THR A 82 20.06 4.17 -4.29
C THR A 82 19.42 2.83 -4.67
N TYR A 83 18.80 2.14 -3.71
CA TYR A 83 18.11 0.88 -3.96
C TYR A 83 17.00 1.03 -5.02
N TYR A 84 16.22 2.11 -4.92
CA TYR A 84 15.13 2.36 -5.87
C TYR A 84 15.66 2.53 -7.29
N GLN A 85 16.75 3.28 -7.47
CA GLN A 85 17.39 3.45 -8.78
C GLN A 85 17.95 2.14 -9.33
N GLU A 86 18.63 1.34 -8.51
CA GLU A 86 19.17 0.04 -8.94
C GLU A 86 18.06 -0.92 -9.40
N MET A 87 16.95 -0.96 -8.67
CA MET A 87 15.87 -1.92 -8.93
C MET A 87 14.92 -1.48 -10.03
N TYR A 88 14.67 -0.18 -10.17
CA TYR A 88 13.61 0.37 -11.03
C TYR A 88 14.09 1.40 -12.06
N GLY A 89 15.28 1.99 -11.93
CA GLY A 89 15.74 3.07 -12.81
C GLY A 89 15.90 2.67 -14.29
N ASN A 90 16.06 1.37 -14.56
CA ASN A 90 16.17 0.81 -15.91
C ASN A 90 14.99 -0.11 -16.29
N ARG A 91 13.86 -0.03 -15.57
CA ARG A 91 12.67 -0.85 -15.82
C ARG A 91 11.56 -0.09 -16.54
#